data_AF-A0A173MF86-F1
#
_entry.id   AF-A0A173MF86-F1
#
_cell.length_a   1.000
_cell.length_b   1.000
_cell.length_c   1.000
_cell.angle_alpha   90.00
_cell.angle_beta   90.00
_cell.angle_gamma   90.00
#
_symmetry.space_group_name_H-M   'P 1'
#
loop_
_entity.id
_entity.type
_entity.pdbx_description
1 polymer ?
#
loop_
_entity_poly.entity_id
_entity_poly.type
_entity_poly.pdbx_seq_one_letter_code
_entity_poly.pdbx_strand_id
1 'polypeptide(L)'
;MKKYKDFIPHADAELSVYALAYKHNFRKMAEEAISYMNDEAIVQHEAEVQAMIDAIQAVEMKKAELAAAVSHKNKLVQNTTSRMRQMAMFAKKGDARQTATVTGSGLKCNPVHVDVRNLRPQLTVTANKSHVSIAFRKNYSLPIALYSRKQGSLEWEFISYAATSPYIDKRPVAVPGQPESREYQAHYTDFSNCISEMSSIMQVVFHPQHIVEKEE
;
A
#
# COMPACT_ATOMS: atom_id res chain seq x y z
N MET A 1 65.54 -2.72 21.94
CA MET A 1 64.83 -1.51 21.48
C MET A 1 63.45 -1.94 20.97
N LYS A 2 62.36 -1.51 21.62
CA LYS A 2 60.99 -1.84 21.17
C LYS A 2 60.73 -1.08 19.87
N LYS A 3 60.29 -1.78 18.82
CA LYS A 3 59.86 -1.16 17.56
C LYS A 3 58.35 -0.94 17.64
N TYR A 4 57.92 0.29 17.47
CA TYR A 4 56.49 0.64 17.37
C TYR A 4 56.11 0.73 15.90
N LYS A 5 54.88 0.31 15.57
CA LYS A 5 54.31 0.50 14.24
C LYS A 5 53.60 1.84 14.21
N ASP A 6 53.80 2.60 13.13
CA ASP A 6 53.06 3.83 12.88
C ASP A 6 51.55 3.54 12.78
N PHE A 7 50.72 4.43 13.33
CA PHE A 7 49.28 4.28 13.38
C PHE A 7 48.58 5.63 13.24
N ILE A 8 47.82 5.77 12.16
CA ILE A 8 46.89 6.87 11.91
C ILE A 8 45.57 6.24 11.42
N PRO A 9 44.42 6.52 12.03
CA PRO A 9 43.13 6.01 11.57
C PRO A 9 42.79 6.48 10.16
N HIS A 10 42.14 5.63 9.37
CA HIS A 10 41.75 5.95 7.99
C HIS A 10 40.31 6.44 7.84
N ALA A 11 39.44 6.12 8.80
CA ALA A 11 38.03 6.54 8.75
C ALA A 11 37.91 7.99 9.23
N ASP A 12 37.20 8.84 8.48
CA ASP A 12 37.05 10.28 8.78
C ASP A 12 36.62 10.57 10.23
N ALA A 13 35.66 9.81 10.76
CA ALA A 13 35.19 9.98 12.14
C ALA A 13 36.30 9.67 13.16
N GLU A 14 37.00 8.55 13.00
CA GLU A 14 38.11 8.14 13.87
C GLU A 14 39.33 9.07 13.72
N LEU A 15 39.62 9.51 12.49
CA LEU A 15 40.69 10.44 12.17
C LEU A 15 40.41 11.81 12.78
N SER A 16 39.16 12.30 12.76
CA SER A 16 38.80 13.58 13.37
C SER A 16 39.02 13.58 14.89
N VAL A 17 38.63 12.50 15.57
CA VAL A 17 38.85 12.29 17.01
C VAL A 17 40.34 12.15 17.34
N TYR A 18 41.07 11.36 16.55
CA TYR A 18 42.51 11.19 16.70
C TYR A 18 43.26 12.52 16.49
N ALA A 19 42.94 13.26 15.43
CA ALA A 19 43.56 14.54 15.10
C ALA A 19 43.29 15.60 16.17
N LEU A 20 42.11 15.62 16.77
CA LEU A 20 41.79 16.51 17.89
C LEU A 20 42.65 16.20 19.12
N ALA A 21 42.75 14.92 19.49
CA ALA A 21 43.58 14.48 20.61
C ALA A 21 45.07 14.69 20.35
N TYR A 22 45.52 14.48 19.11
CA TYR A 22 46.88 14.75 18.66
C TYR A 22 47.20 16.24 18.78
N LYS A 23 46.38 17.12 18.19
CA LYS A 23 46.56 18.58 18.24
C LYS A 23 46.64 19.08 19.68
N HIS A 24 45.78 18.60 20.56
CA HIS A 24 45.77 19.00 21.98
C HIS A 24 47.10 18.74 22.70
N ASN A 25 47.80 17.66 22.34
CA ASN A 25 49.06 17.26 22.96
C ASN A 25 50.30 17.64 22.12
N PHE A 26 50.10 18.10 20.88
CA PHE A 26 51.16 18.28 19.90
C PHE A 26 52.23 19.25 20.38
N ARG A 27 51.86 20.42 20.91
CA ARG A 27 52.81 21.42 21.41
C ARG A 27 53.74 20.89 22.48
N LYS A 28 53.20 20.23 23.51
CA LYS A 28 53.99 19.61 24.58
C LYS A 28 54.90 18.50 24.04
N MET A 29 54.39 17.67 23.12
CA MET A 29 55.17 16.62 22.48
C MET A 29 56.30 17.19 21.61
N ALA A 30 56.05 18.28 20.88
CA ALA A 30 57.06 18.94 20.06
C ALA A 30 58.17 19.55 20.92
N GLU A 31 57.82 20.23 22.02
CA GLU A 31 58.78 20.80 22.98
C GLU A 31 59.66 19.73 23.66
N GLU A 32 59.10 18.56 23.98
CA GLU A 32 59.82 17.48 24.67
C GLU A 32 60.62 16.55 23.75
N ALA A 33 60.11 16.28 22.53
CA ALA A 33 60.61 15.22 21.67
C ALA A 33 61.21 15.71 20.33
N ILE A 34 61.01 16.97 19.95
CA ILE A 34 61.42 17.51 18.64
C ILE A 34 62.30 18.75 18.81
N SER A 35 63.59 18.52 19.09
CA SER A 35 64.57 19.57 19.42
C SER A 35 64.86 20.62 18.33
N TYR A 36 64.45 20.37 17.08
CA TYR A 36 64.73 21.24 15.93
C TYR A 36 63.51 22.08 15.48
N MET A 37 62.34 21.91 16.11
CA MET A 37 61.14 22.64 15.74
C MET A 37 61.06 23.96 16.51
N ASN A 38 60.80 25.07 15.82
CA ASN A 38 60.56 26.38 16.44
C ASN A 38 59.06 26.62 16.66
N ASP A 39 58.70 27.63 17.46
CA ASP A 39 57.29 27.93 17.78
C ASP A 39 56.45 28.25 16.54
N GLU A 40 57.04 28.88 15.51
CA GLU A 40 56.37 29.16 14.23
C GLU A 40 55.95 27.87 13.49
N ALA A 41 56.85 26.88 13.41
CA ALA A 41 56.54 25.59 12.81
C ALA A 41 55.49 24.80 13.63
N ILE A 42 55.50 24.92 14.97
CA ILE A 42 54.48 24.31 15.82
C ILE A 42 53.10 24.90 15.52
N VAL A 43 52.99 26.23 15.47
CA VAL A 43 51.74 26.93 15.18
C VAL A 43 51.23 26.59 13.78
N GLN A 44 52.12 26.52 12.79
CA GLN A 44 51.74 26.15 11.43
C GLN A 44 51.13 24.73 11.38
N HIS A 45 51.77 23.75 12.02
CA HIS A 45 51.25 22.37 12.04
C HIS A 45 49.92 22.26 12.80
N GLU A 46 49.76 22.98 13.92
CA GLU A 46 48.48 23.07 14.64
C GLU A 46 47.34 23.64 13.78
N ALA A 47 47.66 24.58 12.89
CA ALA A 47 46.71 25.16 11.94
C ALA A 47 46.36 24.18 10.81
N GLU A 48 47.34 23.44 10.27
CA GLU A 48 47.11 22.42 9.25
C GLU A 48 46.20 21.29 9.77
N VAL A 49 46.47 20.81 10.98
CA VAL A 49 45.63 19.79 11.63
C VAL A 49 44.23 20.31 11.90
N GLN A 50 44.08 21.58 12.30
CA GLN A 50 42.75 22.20 12.48
C GLN A 50 41.99 22.28 11.16
N ALA A 51 42.63 22.72 10.09
CA ALA A 51 42.00 22.83 8.78
C ALA A 51 41.49 21.46 8.28
N MET A 52 42.24 20.39 8.54
CA MET A 52 41.81 19.03 8.24
C MET A 52 40.57 18.63 9.06
N ILE A 53 40.55 18.90 10.37
CA ILE A 53 39.39 18.62 11.24
C ILE A 53 38.15 19.37 10.74
N ASP A 54 38.29 20.65 10.41
CA ASP A 54 37.19 21.50 9.94
C ASP A 54 36.64 21.00 8.61
N ALA A 55 37.50 20.56 7.70
CA ALA A 55 37.09 19.99 6.41
C ALA A 55 36.28 18.68 6.60
N ILE A 56 36.72 17.79 7.48
CA ILE A 56 36.01 16.54 7.79
C ILE A 56 34.62 16.87 8.38
N GLN A 57 34.56 17.78 9.35
CA GLN A 57 33.29 18.18 9.98
C GLN A 57 32.33 18.83 8.98
N ALA A 58 32.84 19.66 8.05
CA ALA A 58 32.04 20.27 7.00
C ALA A 58 31.37 19.21 6.09
N VAL A 59 32.11 18.16 5.72
CA VAL A 59 31.57 17.05 4.92
C VAL A 59 30.50 16.28 5.68
N GLU A 60 30.73 15.98 6.96
CA GLU A 60 29.75 15.26 7.79
C GLU A 60 28.44 16.05 7.97
N MET A 61 28.53 17.37 8.17
CA MET A 61 27.34 18.25 8.20
C MET A 61 26.56 18.17 6.89
N LYS A 62 27.25 18.19 5.73
CA LYS A 62 26.59 18.08 4.42
C LYS A 62 25.95 16.71 4.18
N LYS A 63 26.57 15.62 4.66
CA LYS A 63 25.96 14.29 4.63
C LYS A 63 24.68 14.24 5.46
N ALA A 64 24.68 14.84 6.65
CA ALA A 64 23.49 14.92 7.50
C ALA A 64 22.36 15.75 6.87
N GLU A 65 22.68 16.92 6.30
CA GLU A 65 21.74 17.75 5.55
C GLU A 65 21.11 16.99 4.36
N LEU A 66 21.94 16.29 3.58
CA LEU A 66 21.48 15.47 2.46
C LEU A 66 20.54 14.36 2.93
N ALA A 67 20.89 13.64 4.00
CA ALA A 67 20.06 12.59 4.55
C ALA A 67 18.68 13.12 5.01
N ALA A 68 18.65 14.28 5.66
CA ALA A 68 17.42 14.96 6.05
C ALA A 68 16.57 15.36 4.83
N ALA A 69 17.19 15.95 3.80
CA ALA A 69 16.51 16.35 2.57
C ALA A 69 15.92 15.14 1.80
N VAL A 70 16.66 14.03 1.72
CA VAL A 70 16.19 12.79 1.09
C VAL A 70 15.00 12.21 1.85
N SER A 71 15.07 12.15 3.19
CA SER A 71 13.96 11.69 4.03
C SER A 71 12.71 12.55 3.84
N HIS A 72 12.87 13.88 3.81
CA HIS A 72 11.77 14.80 3.58
C HIS A 72 11.14 14.62 2.18
N LYS A 73 11.98 14.55 1.13
CA LYS A 73 11.54 14.27 -0.24
C LYS A 73 10.73 12.97 -0.31
N ASN A 74 11.22 11.90 0.30
CA ASN A 74 10.55 10.60 0.25
C ASN A 74 9.17 10.63 0.94
N LYS A 75 9.06 11.31 2.09
CA LYS A 75 7.76 11.53 2.77
C LYS A 75 6.80 12.33 1.91
N LEU A 76 7.27 13.41 1.27
CA LEU A 76 6.46 14.21 0.36
C LEU A 76 5.99 13.43 -0.85
N VAL A 77 6.89 12.67 -1.49
CA VAL A 77 6.56 11.83 -2.65
C VAL A 77 5.49 10.80 -2.26
N GLN A 78 5.65 10.11 -1.13
CA GLN A 78 4.67 9.11 -0.69
C GLN A 78 3.28 9.73 -0.45
N ASN A 79 3.22 10.80 0.35
CA ASN A 79 1.95 11.41 0.74
C ASN A 79 1.27 12.11 -0.45
N THR A 80 2.04 12.85 -1.23
CA THR A 80 1.51 13.64 -2.35
C THR A 80 1.13 12.75 -3.52
N THR A 81 1.90 11.69 -3.82
CA THR A 81 1.53 10.74 -4.89
C THR A 81 0.23 10.02 -4.55
N SER A 82 0.01 9.64 -3.28
CA SER A 82 -1.26 9.06 -2.85
C SER A 82 -2.44 10.02 -3.12
N ARG A 83 -2.28 11.29 -2.70
CA ARG A 83 -3.30 12.33 -2.95
C ARG A 83 -3.51 12.59 -4.44
N MET A 84 -2.44 12.65 -5.24
CA MET A 84 -2.53 12.79 -6.70
C MET A 84 -3.31 11.64 -7.32
N ARG A 85 -3.07 10.39 -6.89
CA ARG A 85 -3.85 9.22 -7.36
C ARG A 85 -5.31 9.35 -7.00
N GLN A 86 -5.64 9.80 -5.79
CA GLN A 86 -7.01 10.02 -5.37
C GLN A 86 -7.72 11.09 -6.21
N MET A 87 -7.07 12.23 -6.42
CA MET A 87 -7.63 13.31 -7.26
C MET A 87 -7.79 12.86 -8.72
N ALA A 88 -6.82 12.10 -9.24
CA ALA A 88 -6.92 11.48 -10.55
C ALA A 88 -8.12 10.54 -10.67
N MET A 89 -8.40 9.72 -9.64
CA MET A 89 -9.59 8.86 -9.63
C MET A 89 -10.89 9.68 -9.65
N PHE A 90 -10.95 10.78 -8.90
CA PHE A 90 -12.14 11.65 -8.91
C PHE A 90 -12.34 12.32 -10.28
N ALA A 91 -11.27 12.84 -10.89
CA ALA A 91 -11.32 13.40 -12.23
C ALA A 91 -11.80 12.38 -13.28
N LYS A 92 -11.39 11.11 -13.14
CA LYS A 92 -11.81 10.01 -14.03
C LYS A 92 -13.29 9.60 -13.85
N LYS A 93 -13.85 9.81 -12.66
CA LYS A 93 -15.25 9.50 -12.36
C LYS A 93 -16.22 10.63 -12.71
N GLY A 94 -15.73 11.87 -12.82
CA GLY A 94 -16.54 13.02 -13.18
C GLY A 94 -16.95 13.04 -14.65
N ASP A 95 -17.92 13.90 -14.97
CA ASP A 95 -18.50 14.02 -16.31
C ASP A 95 -17.50 14.60 -17.33
N ALA A 96 -16.57 15.43 -16.88
CA ALA A 96 -15.55 16.06 -17.71
C ALA A 96 -14.35 15.13 -18.06
N ARG A 97 -14.43 13.82 -17.81
CA ARG A 97 -13.30 12.88 -17.96
C ARG A 97 -12.69 12.79 -19.36
N GLN A 98 -13.44 13.17 -20.39
CA GLN A 98 -13.01 13.14 -21.80
C GLN A 98 -12.54 14.52 -22.31
N THR A 99 -12.58 15.56 -21.47
CA THR A 99 -12.15 16.90 -21.88
C THR A 99 -10.65 16.92 -22.17
N ALA A 100 -10.24 17.74 -23.14
CA ALA A 100 -8.83 17.93 -23.51
C ALA A 100 -7.94 18.29 -22.31
N THR A 101 -8.49 19.03 -21.33
CA THR A 101 -7.81 19.38 -20.09
C THR A 101 -7.51 18.17 -19.21
N VAL A 102 -8.48 17.25 -19.05
CA VAL A 102 -8.29 16.04 -18.24
C VAL A 102 -7.39 15.04 -18.97
N THR A 103 -7.56 14.87 -20.28
CA THR A 103 -6.70 13.97 -21.07
C THR A 103 -5.27 14.50 -21.23
N GLY A 104 -5.10 15.82 -21.29
CA GLY A 104 -3.80 16.51 -21.40
C GLY A 104 -3.01 16.61 -20.09
N SER A 105 -3.62 16.30 -18.94
CA SER A 105 -2.99 16.35 -17.61
C SER A 105 -1.94 15.26 -17.36
N GLY A 106 -1.64 14.42 -18.36
CA GLY A 106 -0.74 13.27 -18.23
C GLY A 106 -1.39 12.07 -17.52
N LEU A 107 -2.68 12.16 -17.18
CA LEU A 107 -3.47 11.04 -16.66
C LEU A 107 -3.67 9.99 -17.74
N LYS A 108 -2.74 9.03 -17.84
CA LYS A 108 -2.93 7.85 -18.68
C LYS A 108 -4.11 7.04 -18.14
N CYS A 109 -5.19 7.03 -18.90
CA CYS A 109 -6.29 6.09 -18.76
C CYS A 109 -6.08 5.04 -19.84
N ASN A 110 -5.53 3.88 -19.49
CA ASN A 110 -5.55 2.78 -20.43
C ASN A 110 -7.02 2.32 -20.54
N PRO A 111 -7.63 2.40 -21.74
CA PRO A 111 -8.94 1.79 -21.93
C PRO A 111 -8.77 0.29 -21.69
N VAL A 112 -9.47 -0.24 -20.70
CA VAL A 112 -9.54 -1.69 -20.50
C VAL A 112 -10.68 -2.19 -21.37
N HIS A 113 -10.35 -2.94 -22.41
CA HIS A 113 -11.35 -3.67 -23.17
C HIS A 113 -11.66 -4.95 -22.40
N VAL A 114 -12.88 -5.05 -21.86
CA VAL A 114 -13.34 -6.28 -21.22
C VAL A 114 -13.97 -7.13 -22.30
N ASP A 115 -13.36 -8.27 -22.61
CA ASP A 115 -14.01 -9.28 -23.44
C ASP A 115 -15.17 -9.89 -22.65
N VAL A 116 -16.37 -9.43 -22.97
CA VAL A 116 -17.62 -9.82 -22.32
C VAL A 116 -18.01 -11.26 -22.61
N ARG A 117 -17.47 -11.89 -23.65
CA ARG A 117 -17.85 -13.25 -24.07
C ARG A 117 -17.52 -14.31 -23.03
N ASN A 118 -16.40 -14.16 -22.33
CA ASN A 118 -15.93 -15.12 -21.32
C ASN A 118 -16.14 -14.62 -19.89
N LEU A 119 -16.84 -13.51 -19.72
CA LEU A 119 -17.03 -12.93 -18.41
C LEU A 119 -18.11 -13.70 -17.65
N ARG A 120 -17.80 -14.14 -16.43
CA ARG A 120 -18.76 -14.83 -15.53
C ARG A 120 -18.57 -14.33 -14.11
N PRO A 121 -19.65 -14.02 -13.36
CA PRO A 121 -19.54 -13.72 -11.94
C PRO A 121 -19.03 -14.93 -11.16
N GLN A 122 -18.19 -14.69 -10.16
CA GLN A 122 -17.79 -15.69 -9.18
C GLN A 122 -18.62 -15.47 -7.92
N LEU A 123 -19.46 -16.45 -7.59
CA LEU A 123 -20.33 -16.41 -6.44
C LEU A 123 -19.78 -17.29 -5.30
N THR A 124 -19.99 -16.85 -4.07
CA THR A 124 -19.79 -17.65 -2.87
C THR A 124 -21.04 -17.50 -2.01
N VAL A 125 -21.72 -18.61 -1.75
CA VAL A 125 -22.99 -18.63 -1.04
C VAL A 125 -22.79 -19.26 0.33
N THR A 126 -23.32 -18.63 1.37
CA THR A 126 -23.23 -19.10 2.75
C THR A 126 -24.58 -18.96 3.43
N ALA A 127 -25.09 -20.04 4.02
CA ALA A 127 -26.30 -20.00 4.83
C ALA A 127 -25.95 -19.54 6.25
N ASN A 128 -26.57 -18.44 6.68
CA ASN A 128 -26.56 -17.97 8.05
C ASN A 128 -27.87 -18.39 8.73
N LYS A 129 -28.01 -18.15 10.05
CA LYS A 129 -29.19 -18.57 10.82
C LYS A 129 -30.50 -17.92 10.36
N SER A 130 -30.44 -16.71 9.80
CA SER A 130 -31.63 -15.90 9.44
C SER A 130 -31.73 -15.57 7.96
N HIS A 131 -30.69 -15.81 7.17
CA HIS A 131 -30.61 -15.40 5.77
C HIS A 131 -29.52 -16.18 5.03
N VAL A 132 -29.54 -16.10 3.71
CA VAL A 132 -28.45 -16.57 2.86
C VAL A 132 -27.62 -15.36 2.42
N SER A 133 -26.31 -15.41 2.63
CA SER A 133 -25.35 -14.39 2.18
C SER A 133 -24.69 -14.84 0.88
N ILE A 134 -24.69 -13.96 -0.12
CA ILE A 134 -24.20 -14.24 -1.47
C ILE A 134 -23.11 -13.21 -1.76
N ALA A 135 -21.87 -13.61 -1.54
CA ALA A 135 -20.71 -12.81 -1.86
C ALA A 135 -20.32 -12.97 -3.34
N PHE A 136 -19.90 -11.88 -3.97
CA PHE A 136 -19.46 -11.89 -5.36
C PHE A 136 -18.34 -10.89 -5.60
N ARG A 137 -17.48 -11.21 -6.57
CA ARG A 137 -16.45 -10.28 -7.05
C ARG A 137 -17.01 -9.39 -8.14
N LYS A 138 -16.88 -8.07 -7.98
CA LYS A 138 -17.22 -7.11 -9.04
C LYS A 138 -16.11 -7.07 -10.08
N ASN A 139 -16.47 -7.06 -11.36
CA ASN A 139 -15.53 -6.77 -12.42
C ASN A 139 -15.70 -5.30 -12.88
N TYR A 140 -14.67 -4.47 -12.69
CA TYR A 140 -14.61 -3.06 -13.10
C TYR A 140 -15.83 -2.18 -12.77
N SER A 141 -16.64 -2.54 -11.76
CA SER A 141 -17.89 -1.89 -11.28
C SER A 141 -19.22 -2.47 -11.75
N LEU A 142 -19.24 -3.49 -12.62
CA LEU A 142 -20.48 -4.11 -13.07
C LEU A 142 -21.26 -4.72 -11.88
N PRO A 143 -22.55 -4.36 -11.69
CA PRO A 143 -23.46 -5.07 -10.80
C PRO A 143 -23.79 -6.46 -11.37
N ILE A 144 -24.44 -7.29 -10.55
CA ILE A 144 -24.95 -8.59 -10.99
C ILE A 144 -26.47 -8.62 -10.97
N ALA A 145 -27.08 -9.38 -11.89
CA ALA A 145 -28.46 -9.82 -11.77
C ALA A 145 -28.45 -11.21 -11.15
N LEU A 146 -29.14 -11.36 -10.02
CA LEU A 146 -29.11 -12.58 -9.23
C LEU A 146 -30.41 -13.37 -9.43
N TYR A 147 -30.24 -14.67 -9.65
CA TYR A 147 -31.33 -15.61 -9.82
C TYR A 147 -31.23 -16.71 -8.77
N SER A 148 -32.38 -17.25 -8.36
CA SER A 148 -32.44 -18.39 -7.46
C SER A 148 -33.56 -19.33 -7.85
N ARG A 149 -33.40 -20.60 -7.46
CA ARG A 149 -34.44 -21.60 -7.51
C ARG A 149 -34.30 -22.56 -6.34
N LYS A 150 -35.37 -23.31 -6.08
CA LYS A 150 -35.29 -24.48 -5.19
C LYS A 150 -34.66 -25.63 -5.94
N GLN A 151 -33.89 -26.46 -5.24
CA GLN A 151 -33.30 -27.65 -5.82
C GLN A 151 -34.40 -28.55 -6.42
N GLY A 152 -34.25 -28.94 -7.69
CA GLY A 152 -35.24 -29.73 -8.43
C GLY A 152 -36.31 -28.92 -9.18
N SER A 153 -36.38 -27.60 -8.98
CA SER A 153 -37.17 -26.72 -9.85
C SER A 153 -36.46 -26.50 -11.18
N LEU A 154 -37.21 -26.47 -12.28
CA LEU A 154 -36.67 -26.14 -13.60
C LEU A 154 -36.50 -24.64 -13.78
N GLU A 155 -37.39 -23.83 -13.20
CA GLU A 155 -37.44 -22.39 -13.41
C GLU A 155 -36.52 -21.62 -12.46
N TRP A 156 -35.82 -20.63 -13.01
CA TRP A 156 -35.00 -19.67 -12.28
C TRP A 156 -35.79 -18.39 -12.04
N GLU A 157 -35.92 -18.00 -10.78
CA GLU A 157 -36.57 -16.76 -10.37
C GLU A 157 -35.54 -15.64 -10.29
N PHE A 158 -35.83 -14.49 -10.89
CA PHE A 158 -35.05 -13.28 -10.67
C PHE A 158 -35.29 -12.74 -9.26
N ILE A 159 -34.21 -12.52 -8.50
CA ILE A 159 -34.31 -12.03 -7.12
C ILE A 159 -34.10 -10.52 -7.08
N SER A 160 -32.96 -10.06 -7.60
CA SER A 160 -32.55 -8.66 -7.48
C SER A 160 -31.33 -8.34 -8.33
N TYR A 161 -31.13 -7.05 -8.56
CA TYR A 161 -29.86 -6.51 -8.99
C TYR A 161 -29.00 -6.17 -7.77
N ALA A 162 -27.78 -6.72 -7.69
CA ALA A 162 -26.85 -6.45 -6.61
C ALA A 162 -25.65 -5.63 -7.09
N ALA A 163 -25.60 -4.37 -6.64
CA ALA A 163 -24.45 -3.49 -6.87
C ALA A 163 -23.35 -3.64 -5.81
N THR A 164 -23.69 -4.21 -4.65
CA THR A 164 -22.81 -4.36 -3.48
C THR A 164 -22.80 -5.81 -3.04
N SER A 165 -21.61 -6.32 -2.71
CA SER A 165 -21.40 -7.65 -2.15
C SER A 165 -21.14 -7.54 -0.64
N PRO A 166 -21.68 -8.45 0.19
CA PRO A 166 -22.58 -9.54 -0.17
C PRO A 166 -24.03 -9.06 -0.38
N TYR A 167 -24.78 -9.77 -1.23
CA TYR A 167 -26.24 -9.68 -1.27
C TYR A 167 -26.84 -10.56 -0.18
N ILE A 168 -27.90 -10.08 0.48
CA ILE A 168 -28.55 -10.75 1.61
C ILE A 168 -29.95 -11.21 1.19
N ASP A 169 -30.12 -12.52 0.98
CA ASP A 169 -31.41 -13.14 0.71
C ASP A 169 -32.11 -13.52 2.02
N LYS A 170 -33.15 -12.76 2.38
CA LYS A 170 -33.98 -12.97 3.58
C LYS A 170 -35.30 -13.68 3.28
N ARG A 171 -35.52 -14.20 2.07
CA ARG A 171 -36.78 -14.85 1.73
C ARG A 171 -36.98 -16.07 2.65
N PRO A 172 -38.17 -16.24 3.27
CA PRO A 172 -38.43 -17.35 4.16
C PRO A 172 -38.39 -18.68 3.42
N VAL A 173 -38.20 -19.78 4.15
CA VAL A 173 -38.38 -21.13 3.59
C VAL A 173 -39.83 -21.34 3.17
N ALA A 174 -40.07 -22.17 2.15
CA ALA A 174 -41.42 -22.46 1.70
C ALA A 174 -42.25 -23.26 2.71
N VAL A 175 -41.60 -24.17 3.44
CA VAL A 175 -42.22 -24.97 4.50
C VAL A 175 -41.58 -24.60 5.83
N PRO A 176 -42.30 -23.94 6.75
CA PRO A 176 -41.77 -23.56 8.05
C PRO A 176 -41.17 -24.76 8.81
N GLY A 177 -40.01 -24.56 9.42
CA GLY A 177 -39.32 -25.59 10.20
C GLY A 177 -38.58 -26.66 9.39
N GLN A 178 -38.71 -26.68 8.05
CA GLN A 178 -37.97 -27.61 7.20
C GLN A 178 -36.77 -26.94 6.52
N PRO A 179 -35.60 -27.61 6.46
CA PRO A 179 -34.48 -27.14 5.66
C PRO A 179 -34.85 -27.06 4.17
N GLU A 180 -34.38 -26.00 3.50
CA GLU A 180 -34.63 -25.79 2.07
C GLU A 180 -33.30 -25.68 1.32
N SER A 181 -33.12 -26.53 0.30
CA SER A 181 -32.00 -26.41 -0.64
C SER A 181 -32.29 -25.34 -1.68
N ARG A 182 -31.44 -24.31 -1.72
CA ARG A 182 -31.49 -23.23 -2.71
C ARG A 182 -30.29 -23.27 -3.62
N GLU A 183 -30.54 -23.01 -4.89
CA GLU A 183 -29.52 -22.81 -5.91
C GLU A 183 -29.52 -21.34 -6.34
N TYR A 184 -28.34 -20.83 -6.65
CA TYR A 184 -28.10 -19.45 -7.05
C TYR A 184 -27.19 -19.39 -8.27
N GLN A 185 -27.50 -18.48 -9.18
CA GLN A 185 -26.64 -18.12 -10.31
C GLN A 185 -26.77 -16.62 -10.62
N ALA A 186 -25.79 -16.05 -11.30
CA ALA A 186 -25.82 -14.65 -11.68
C ALA A 186 -25.07 -14.38 -12.99
N HIS A 187 -25.40 -13.29 -13.66
CA HIS A 187 -24.56 -12.67 -14.69
C HIS A 187 -24.29 -11.21 -14.33
N TYR A 188 -23.27 -10.60 -14.94
CA TYR A 188 -23.07 -9.15 -14.86
C TYR A 188 -24.09 -8.40 -15.73
N THR A 189 -24.49 -7.21 -15.31
CA THR A 189 -25.52 -6.39 -15.95
C THR A 189 -25.17 -4.91 -15.89
N ASP A 190 -25.80 -4.09 -16.75
CA ASP A 190 -25.85 -2.63 -16.65
C ASP A 190 -27.22 -2.14 -16.15
N PHE A 191 -28.00 -3.03 -15.51
CA PHE A 191 -29.40 -2.86 -15.10
C PHE A 191 -30.42 -2.84 -16.24
N SER A 192 -29.99 -2.74 -17.50
CA SER A 192 -30.87 -2.81 -18.67
C SER A 192 -30.77 -4.16 -19.37
N ASN A 193 -29.56 -4.72 -19.46
CA ASN A 193 -29.24 -5.94 -20.17
C ASN A 193 -28.30 -6.85 -19.37
N CYS A 194 -28.36 -8.13 -19.68
CA CYS A 194 -27.43 -9.15 -19.24
C CYS A 194 -26.19 -9.10 -20.14
N ILE A 195 -25.02 -8.80 -19.60
CA ILE A 195 -23.81 -8.51 -20.38
C ILE A 195 -22.90 -9.72 -20.48
N SER A 196 -22.99 -10.64 -19.52
CA SER A 196 -22.07 -11.74 -19.36
C SER A 196 -22.79 -13.09 -19.41
N GLU A 197 -22.01 -14.16 -19.49
CA GLU A 197 -22.55 -15.50 -19.27
C GLU A 197 -22.91 -15.71 -17.79
N MET A 198 -23.76 -16.70 -17.55
CA MET A 198 -24.13 -17.11 -16.19
C MET A 198 -22.92 -17.67 -15.45
N SER A 199 -22.88 -17.42 -14.14
CA SER A 199 -21.96 -18.07 -13.21
C SER A 199 -22.22 -19.57 -13.14
N SER A 200 -21.28 -20.30 -12.54
CA SER A 200 -21.58 -21.63 -12.02
C SER A 200 -22.75 -21.57 -11.02
N ILE A 201 -23.55 -22.63 -10.99
CA ILE A 201 -24.63 -22.79 -10.02
C ILE A 201 -24.01 -23.07 -8.65
N MET A 202 -24.40 -22.26 -7.66
CA MET A 202 -24.00 -22.45 -6.27
C MET A 202 -25.19 -22.93 -5.46
N GLN A 203 -25.00 -23.98 -4.68
CA GLN A 203 -26.04 -24.57 -3.85
C GLN A 203 -25.77 -24.34 -2.36
N VAL A 204 -26.84 -24.14 -1.59
CA VAL A 204 -26.78 -24.07 -0.13
C VAL A 204 -28.04 -24.67 0.50
N VAL A 205 -27.90 -25.26 1.68
CA VAL A 205 -29.04 -25.74 2.49
C VAL A 205 -29.31 -24.71 3.59
N PHE A 206 -30.47 -24.06 3.54
CA PHE A 206 -30.89 -23.08 4.52
C PHE A 206 -31.77 -23.73 5.59
N HIS A 207 -31.39 -23.57 6.86
CA HIS A 207 -32.09 -24.16 8.00
C HIS A 207 -32.83 -23.06 8.78
N PRO A 208 -34.16 -23.04 8.78
CA PRO A 208 -34.93 -22.08 9.57
C PRO A 208 -34.81 -22.45 11.07
N GLN A 209 -34.42 -21.51 11.93
CA GLN A 209 -34.54 -21.73 13.38
C GLN A 209 -35.95 -21.34 13.86
N HIS A 210 -36.53 -22.18 14.73
CA HIS A 210 -37.62 -21.78 15.61
C HIS A 210 -37.13 -20.61 16.47
N ILE A 211 -37.67 -19.41 16.24
CA ILE A 211 -37.58 -18.34 17.23
C ILE A 211 -38.52 -18.78 18.35
N VAL A 212 -37.96 -19.33 19.44
CA VAL A 212 -38.68 -19.41 20.70
C VAL A 212 -38.71 -17.98 21.22
N GLU A 213 -39.82 -17.28 20.98
CA GLU A 213 -40.12 -16.06 21.71
C GLU A 213 -40.13 -16.44 23.19
N LYS A 214 -39.16 -15.93 23.95
CA LYS A 214 -39.27 -15.90 25.40
C LYS A 214 -40.35 -14.86 25.69
N GLU A 215 -41.56 -15.31 25.95
CA GLU A 215 -42.56 -14.50 26.66
C GLU A 215 -41.99 -14.20 28.06
N GLU A 216 -41.96 -12.90 28.38
CA GLU A 216 -41.67 -12.34 29.71
C GLU A 216 -42.83 -12.55 30.67
#